data_AF-A0A1F8F6L8-F1
#
_entry.id   AF-A0A1F8F6L8-F1
#
_cell.length_a   1.000
_cell.length_b   1.000
_cell.length_c   1.000
_cell.angle_alpha   90.00
_cell.angle_beta   90.00
_cell.angle_gamma   90.00
#
_symmetry.space_group_name_H-M   'P 1'
#
loop_
_entity.id
_entity.type
_entity.pdbx_description
1 polymer ?
#
loop_
_entity_poly.entity_id
_entity_poly.type
_entity_poly.pdbx_seq_one_letter_code
_entity_poly.pdbx_strand_id
1 'polypeptide(L)'
;MEYKNKLESGTTIIEVLMALVLLTLGLIPIFAIMTASTTLSSNIRDNLIAANLAQEGIEVVRAIRDTSWLNEELYNQDLPNGDYRVSWDSDSLMPYDANAFLKKDANKIHSYASGSDTIFKRRINISSVASSCSCELKVISEVTWLEKNVNRVVTVEDHLFNWK
;
A
#
# COMPACT_ATOMS: atom_id res chain seq x y z
N MET A 1 28.40 2.47 75.44
CA MET A 1 27.36 2.41 74.40
C MET A 1 27.69 3.48 73.39
N GLU A 2 28.20 3.10 72.23
CA GLU A 2 28.71 4.00 71.20
C GLU A 2 27.61 4.21 70.15
N TYR A 3 27.02 5.40 70.09
CA TYR A 3 26.02 5.74 69.07
C TYR A 3 26.74 6.05 67.75
N LYS A 4 26.77 5.08 66.84
CA LYS A 4 27.16 5.31 65.44
C LYS A 4 26.06 6.12 64.74
N ASN A 5 26.28 7.43 64.60
CA ASN A 5 25.51 8.25 63.68
C ASN A 5 25.82 7.82 62.23
N LYS A 6 24.84 7.23 61.55
CA LYS A 6 24.87 7.09 60.09
C LYS A 6 24.77 8.50 59.51
N LEU A 7 25.87 9.01 58.96
CA LEU A 7 25.82 10.18 58.10
C LEU A 7 25.11 9.76 56.80
N GLU A 8 23.91 10.26 56.56
CA GLU A 8 23.28 10.15 55.25
C GLU A 8 24.09 10.97 54.24
N SER A 9 24.57 10.32 53.18
CA SER A 9 25.38 10.97 52.16
C SER A 9 24.51 11.92 51.34
N GLY A 10 24.76 13.23 51.44
CA GLY A 10 24.16 14.22 50.54
C GLY A 10 24.66 14.04 49.11
N THR A 11 23.79 14.29 48.12
CA THR A 11 24.17 14.29 46.71
C THR A 11 25.08 15.47 46.40
N THR A 12 26.12 15.23 45.61
CA THR A 12 27.05 16.31 45.22
C THR A 12 26.58 16.98 43.92
N ILE A 13 26.90 18.27 43.73
CA ILE A 13 26.58 18.99 42.49
C ILE A 13 27.18 18.28 41.26
N ILE A 14 28.39 17.72 41.41
CA ILE A 14 29.08 16.99 40.33
C ILE A 14 28.35 15.69 39.95
N GLU A 15 27.72 15.01 40.91
CA GLU A 15 26.92 13.81 40.66
C GLU A 15 25.67 14.14 39.83
N VAL A 16 24.99 15.26 40.12
CA VAL A 16 23.85 15.74 39.32
C VAL A 16 24.28 16.10 37.90
N LEU A 17 25.44 16.74 37.74
CA LEU A 17 25.99 17.06 36.43
C LEU A 17 26.33 15.79 35.62
N MET A 18 26.95 14.80 36.24
CA MET A 18 27.23 13.52 35.57
C MET A 18 25.95 12.77 35.22
N ALA A 19 24.96 12.77 36.12
CA ALA A 19 23.66 12.15 35.87
C ALA A 19 22.94 12.80 34.67
N LEU A 20 23.01 14.13 34.52
CA LEU A 20 22.47 14.85 33.36
C LEU A 20 23.18 14.47 32.06
N VAL A 21 24.51 14.37 32.08
CA VAL A 21 25.28 13.93 30.90
C VAL A 21 24.87 12.51 30.49
N LEU A 22 24.84 11.57 31.43
CA LEU A 22 24.42 10.20 31.15
C LEU A 22 22.97 10.11 30.66
N LEU A 23 22.08 10.92 31.23
CA LEU A 23 20.68 11.01 30.79
C LEU A 23 20.60 11.47 29.32
N THR A 24 21.30 12.54 28.95
CA THR A 24 21.29 13.04 27.57
C THR A 24 21.88 12.04 26.58
N LEU A 25 22.97 11.36 26.95
CA LEU A 25 23.58 10.31 26.13
C LEU A 25 22.63 9.13 25.90
N GLY A 26 21.80 8.78 26.90
CA GLY A 26 20.79 7.74 26.76
C GLY A 26 19.58 8.15 25.93
N LEU A 27 19.14 9.42 26.02
CA LEU A 27 17.90 9.87 25.38
C LEU A 27 18.02 10.04 23.85
N ILE A 28 19.16 10.53 23.35
CA ILE A 28 19.37 10.77 21.91
C ILE A 28 19.09 9.53 21.04
N PRO A 29 19.68 8.35 21.30
CA PRO A 29 19.43 7.17 20.46
C PRO A 29 17.99 6.67 20.57
N ILE A 30 17.32 6.84 21.72
CA ILE A 30 15.91 6.47 21.90
C ILE A 30 15.02 7.30 20.97
N PHE A 31 15.23 8.63 20.93
CA PHE A 31 14.49 9.50 20.02
C PHE A 31 14.76 9.17 18.54
N ALA A 32 16.01 8.84 18.19
CA ALA A 32 16.35 8.44 16.83
C ALA A 32 15.61 7.16 16.41
N ILE A 33 15.56 6.14 17.27
CA ILE A 33 14.84 4.89 17.00
C ILE A 33 13.33 5.13 16.93
N MET A 34 12.78 5.98 17.79
CA MET A 34 11.35 6.29 17.78
C MET A 34 10.92 6.95 16.47
N THR A 35 11.69 7.93 15.99
CA THR A 35 11.42 8.57 14.69
C THR A 35 11.55 7.57 13.54
N ALA A 36 12.61 6.75 13.52
CA ALA A 36 12.77 5.69 12.53
C ALA A 36 11.58 4.70 12.54
N SER A 37 11.15 4.26 13.73
CA SER A 37 10.02 3.34 13.90
C SER A 37 8.71 3.92 13.35
N THR A 38 8.38 5.17 13.65
CA THR A 38 7.17 5.81 13.11
C THR A 38 7.19 5.92 11.58
N THR A 39 8.35 6.23 11.00
CA THR A 39 8.48 6.27 9.53
C THR A 39 8.32 4.88 8.93
N LEU A 40 8.92 3.85 9.53
CA LEU A 40 8.79 2.47 9.07
C LEU A 40 7.33 2.00 9.14
N SER A 41 6.60 2.31 10.22
CA SER A 41 5.18 1.97 10.35
C SER A 41 4.32 2.62 9.27
N SER A 42 4.58 3.88 8.92
CA SER A 42 3.87 4.56 7.82
C SER A 42 4.14 3.86 6.49
N ASN A 43 5.42 3.55 6.21
CA ASN A 43 5.81 2.90 4.96
C ASN A 43 5.19 1.49 4.84
N ILE A 44 5.19 0.70 5.91
CA ILE A 44 4.55 -0.62 5.94
C ILE A 44 3.05 -0.49 5.67
N ARG A 45 2.39 0.48 6.30
CA ARG A 45 0.97 0.74 6.09
C ARG A 45 0.65 1.05 4.63
N ASP A 46 1.41 1.92 4.00
CA ASP A 46 1.16 2.31 2.61
C ASP A 46 1.46 1.16 1.64
N ASN A 47 2.51 0.36 1.90
CA ASN A 47 2.78 -0.87 1.14
C ASN A 47 1.63 -1.90 1.26
N LEU A 48 1.09 -2.10 2.47
CA LEU A 48 -0.05 -3.00 2.68
C LEU A 48 -1.30 -2.50 1.96
N ILE A 49 -1.58 -1.20 2.02
CA ILE A 49 -2.72 -0.61 1.29
C ILE A 49 -2.52 -0.81 -0.21
N ALA A 50 -1.34 -0.47 -0.75
CA ALA A 50 -1.05 -0.65 -2.17
C ALA A 50 -1.16 -2.11 -2.63
N ALA A 51 -0.69 -3.07 -1.83
CA ALA A 51 -0.80 -4.49 -2.11
C ALA A 51 -2.26 -4.97 -2.14
N ASN A 52 -3.08 -4.56 -1.17
CA ASN A 52 -4.51 -4.87 -1.17
C ASN A 52 -5.23 -4.21 -2.35
N LEU A 53 -4.89 -2.95 -2.68
CA LEU A 53 -5.45 -2.27 -3.84
C LEU A 53 -5.04 -2.92 -5.17
N ALA A 54 -3.83 -3.48 -5.24
CA ALA A 54 -3.38 -4.20 -6.43
C ALA A 54 -4.14 -5.53 -6.57
N GLN A 55 -4.30 -6.29 -5.48
CA GLN A 55 -5.10 -7.52 -5.44
C GLN A 55 -6.56 -7.28 -5.81
N GLU A 56 -7.20 -6.26 -5.21
CA GLU A 56 -8.56 -5.84 -5.54
C GLU A 56 -8.71 -5.56 -7.04
N GLY A 57 -7.73 -4.92 -7.66
CA GLY A 57 -7.73 -4.67 -9.11
C GLY A 57 -7.82 -5.95 -9.94
N ILE A 58 -7.11 -7.01 -9.55
CA ILE A 58 -7.20 -8.33 -10.20
C ILE A 58 -8.56 -8.97 -9.94
N GLU A 59 -9.07 -8.90 -8.71
CA GLU A 59 -10.37 -9.47 -8.33
C GLU A 59 -11.52 -8.85 -9.14
N VAL A 60 -11.50 -7.53 -9.35
CA VAL A 60 -12.49 -6.83 -10.17
C VAL A 60 -12.39 -7.28 -11.63
N VAL A 61 -11.19 -7.36 -12.21
CA VAL A 61 -11.01 -7.85 -13.58
C VAL A 61 -11.51 -9.29 -13.73
N ARG A 62 -11.28 -10.14 -12.73
CA ARG A 62 -11.80 -11.51 -12.69
C ARG A 62 -13.33 -11.53 -12.61
N ALA A 63 -13.92 -10.66 -11.78
CA ALA A 63 -15.38 -10.55 -11.67
C ALA A 63 -16.03 -10.09 -12.98
N ILE A 64 -15.41 -9.15 -13.70
CA ILE A 64 -15.84 -8.73 -15.04
C ILE A 64 -15.83 -9.94 -15.99
N ARG A 65 -14.72 -10.68 -16.05
CA ARG A 65 -14.61 -11.90 -16.88
C ARG A 65 -15.71 -12.92 -16.54
N ASP A 66 -15.89 -13.21 -15.26
CA ASP A 66 -16.83 -14.24 -14.80
C ASP A 66 -18.27 -13.85 -15.15
N THR A 67 -18.59 -12.56 -15.09
CA THR A 67 -19.88 -12.03 -15.56
C THR A 67 -20.06 -12.23 -17.06
N SER A 68 -19.05 -11.94 -17.88
CA SER A 68 -19.07 -12.20 -19.33
C SER A 68 -19.28 -13.69 -19.64
N TRP A 69 -18.61 -14.58 -18.88
CA TRP A 69 -18.76 -16.02 -19.03
C TRP A 69 -20.17 -16.53 -18.71
N LEU A 70 -20.80 -15.98 -17.68
CA LEU A 70 -22.18 -16.31 -17.32
C LEU A 70 -23.18 -15.86 -18.40
N ASN A 71 -22.87 -14.78 -19.11
CA ASN A 71 -23.69 -14.23 -20.19
C ASN A 71 -23.43 -14.90 -21.56
N GLU A 72 -22.59 -15.93 -21.60
CA GLU A 72 -22.19 -16.63 -22.85
C GLU A 72 -21.54 -15.72 -23.90
N GLU A 73 -20.96 -14.60 -23.47
CA GLU A 73 -20.24 -13.66 -24.34
C GLU A 73 -18.93 -14.27 -24.88
N LEU A 74 -18.42 -13.69 -25.97
CA LEU A 74 -17.14 -14.11 -26.52
C LEU A 74 -16.01 -13.85 -25.54
N TYR A 75 -15.11 -14.82 -25.41
CA TYR A 75 -13.94 -14.69 -24.56
C TYR A 75 -13.13 -13.44 -24.92
N ASN A 76 -12.78 -12.63 -23.90
CA ASN A 76 -12.03 -11.37 -23.97
C ASN A 76 -12.76 -10.15 -24.56
N GLN A 77 -14.06 -10.23 -24.84
CA GLN A 77 -14.82 -9.08 -25.34
C GLN A 77 -14.79 -7.89 -24.38
N ASP A 78 -14.96 -8.15 -23.08
CA ASP A 78 -14.98 -7.11 -22.04
C ASP A 78 -13.61 -6.82 -21.45
N LEU A 79 -12.59 -7.60 -21.84
CA LEU A 79 -11.21 -7.47 -21.39
C LEU A 79 -10.24 -7.30 -22.58
N PRO A 80 -10.41 -6.26 -23.41
CA PRO A 80 -9.49 -5.97 -24.51
C PRO A 80 -8.09 -5.61 -23.99
N ASN A 81 -7.07 -5.89 -24.81
CA ASN A 81 -5.70 -5.51 -24.47
C ASN A 81 -5.56 -4.00 -24.31
N GLY A 82 -4.81 -3.55 -23.31
CA GLY A 82 -4.58 -2.13 -23.05
C GLY A 82 -4.35 -1.80 -21.59
N ASP A 83 -4.26 -0.50 -21.31
CA ASP A 83 -4.17 0.06 -19.97
C ASP A 83 -5.52 0.63 -19.54
N TYR A 84 -5.94 0.26 -18.34
CA TYR A 84 -7.24 0.62 -17.77
C TYR A 84 -7.11 0.99 -16.30
N ARG A 85 -8.23 1.46 -15.76
CA ARG A 85 -8.44 1.62 -14.33
C ARG A 85 -9.75 0.95 -13.93
N VAL A 86 -9.82 0.50 -12.69
CA VAL A 86 -11.00 -0.14 -12.09
C VAL A 86 -11.18 0.36 -10.66
N SER A 87 -12.43 0.49 -10.23
CA SER A 87 -12.83 0.63 -8.82
C SER A 87 -13.39 -0.71 -8.33
N TRP A 88 -13.53 -0.88 -7.02
CA TRP A 88 -14.07 -2.09 -6.40
C TRP A 88 -15.46 -2.52 -6.93
N ASP A 89 -16.25 -1.57 -7.42
CA ASP A 89 -17.63 -1.71 -7.91
C ASP A 89 -17.73 -1.58 -9.44
N SER A 90 -16.60 -1.65 -10.16
CA SER A 90 -16.62 -1.48 -11.60
C SER A 90 -17.08 -2.75 -12.32
N ASP A 91 -18.23 -2.66 -13.00
CA ASP A 91 -18.73 -3.71 -13.88
C ASP A 91 -18.06 -3.70 -15.28
N SER A 92 -17.27 -2.66 -15.58
CA SER A 92 -16.54 -2.51 -16.84
C SER A 92 -15.22 -1.77 -16.65
N LEU A 93 -14.27 -1.98 -17.55
CA LEU A 93 -12.99 -1.27 -17.56
C LEU A 93 -13.19 0.22 -17.86
N MET A 94 -12.54 1.09 -17.09
CA MET A 94 -12.47 2.53 -17.40
C MET A 94 -11.16 2.86 -18.12
N PRO A 95 -11.14 3.86 -19.03
CA PRO A 95 -9.92 4.30 -19.67
C PRO A 95 -8.86 4.72 -18.64
N TYR A 96 -7.61 4.35 -18.91
CA TYR A 96 -6.49 4.74 -18.07
C TYR A 96 -6.27 6.26 -18.08
N ASP A 97 -5.99 6.82 -16.90
CA ASP A 97 -5.60 8.21 -16.70
C ASP A 97 -4.45 8.25 -15.69
N ALA A 98 -3.26 8.61 -16.17
CA ALA A 98 -2.04 8.68 -15.36
C ALA A 98 -2.11 9.75 -14.24
N ASN A 99 -3.07 10.67 -14.31
CA ASN A 99 -3.27 11.72 -13.31
C ASN A 99 -4.38 11.40 -12.31
N ALA A 100 -5.16 10.33 -12.53
CA ALA A 100 -6.25 9.96 -11.65
C ALA A 100 -5.73 9.28 -10.38
N PHE A 101 -5.97 9.94 -9.24
CA PHE A 101 -5.77 9.34 -7.92
C PHE A 101 -7.00 8.51 -7.53
N LEU A 102 -6.75 7.38 -6.84
CA LEU A 102 -7.81 6.69 -6.11
C LEU A 102 -8.31 7.60 -5.00
N LYS A 103 -9.61 7.76 -4.91
CA LYS A 103 -10.27 8.51 -3.85
C LYS A 103 -10.66 7.58 -2.73
N LYS A 104 -10.72 8.11 -1.51
CA LYS A 104 -11.17 7.39 -0.33
C LYS A 104 -12.37 8.09 0.28
N ASP A 105 -13.46 7.35 0.44
CA ASP A 105 -14.70 7.85 0.99
C ASP A 105 -14.73 7.80 2.54
N ALA A 106 -15.87 8.18 3.13
CA ALA A 106 -16.08 8.13 4.58
C ALA A 106 -16.02 6.69 5.14
N ASN A 107 -16.46 5.71 4.35
CA ASN A 107 -16.48 4.28 4.68
C ASN A 107 -15.10 3.61 4.49
N LYS A 108 -14.08 4.37 4.10
CA LYS A 108 -12.70 3.91 3.85
C LYS A 108 -12.56 3.02 2.62
N ILE A 109 -13.53 3.06 1.71
CA ILE A 109 -13.53 2.34 0.44
C ILE A 109 -12.78 3.20 -0.60
N HIS A 110 -12.00 2.55 -1.45
CA HIS A 110 -11.24 3.22 -2.50
C HIS A 110 -11.97 3.11 -3.84
N SER A 111 -12.19 4.24 -4.51
CA SER A 111 -12.86 4.29 -5.82
C SER A 111 -12.43 5.52 -6.61
N TYR A 112 -12.86 5.65 -7.86
CA TYR A 112 -12.66 6.87 -8.64
C TYR A 112 -13.83 7.88 -8.56
N ALA A 113 -14.96 7.47 -7.98
CA ALA A 113 -16.22 8.21 -8.01
C ALA A 113 -16.34 9.30 -6.93
N SER A 114 -16.05 8.97 -5.67
CA SER A 114 -16.30 9.86 -4.53
C SER A 114 -15.21 9.81 -3.46
N GLY A 115 -15.10 10.88 -2.66
CA GLY A 115 -14.15 10.98 -1.56
C GLY A 115 -13.00 11.95 -1.84
N SER A 116 -11.99 11.91 -0.97
CA SER A 116 -10.77 12.72 -1.11
C SER A 116 -9.68 11.93 -1.83
N ASP A 117 -8.91 12.62 -2.68
CA ASP A 117 -7.77 12.01 -3.36
C ASP A 117 -6.78 11.40 -2.34
N THR A 118 -6.34 10.19 -2.63
CA THR A 118 -5.24 9.54 -1.92
C THR A 118 -3.93 9.71 -2.67
N ILE A 119 -2.84 9.17 -2.12
CA ILE A 119 -1.52 9.15 -2.79
C ILE A 119 -1.42 8.07 -3.87
N PHE A 120 -2.38 7.15 -3.94
CA PHE A 120 -2.31 5.94 -4.78
C PHE A 120 -2.91 6.17 -6.16
N LYS A 121 -2.25 5.65 -7.18
CA LYS A 121 -2.73 5.55 -8.55
C LYS A 121 -2.68 4.09 -8.98
N ARG A 122 -3.72 3.60 -9.64
CA ARG A 122 -3.82 2.21 -10.12
C ARG A 122 -3.84 2.15 -11.64
N ARG A 123 -3.00 1.28 -12.19
CA ARG A 123 -3.00 0.89 -13.60
C ARG A 123 -3.29 -0.60 -13.69
N ILE A 124 -4.26 -0.98 -14.51
CA ILE A 124 -4.51 -2.36 -14.90
C ILE A 124 -4.01 -2.51 -16.34
N ASN A 125 -3.02 -3.37 -16.56
CA ASN A 125 -2.58 -3.74 -17.89
C ASN A 125 -3.12 -5.11 -18.24
N ILE A 126 -3.80 -5.22 -19.39
CA ILE A 126 -4.31 -6.47 -19.92
C ILE A 126 -3.59 -6.74 -21.25
N SER A 127 -3.05 -7.94 -21.39
CA SER A 127 -2.39 -8.37 -22.61
C SER A 127 -2.67 -9.85 -22.90
N SER A 128 -2.89 -10.20 -24.16
CA SER A 128 -2.99 -11.59 -24.59
C SER A 128 -1.59 -12.21 -24.66
N VAL A 129 -1.39 -13.37 -24.04
CA VAL A 129 -0.07 -14.03 -23.99
C VAL A 129 0.31 -14.68 -25.32
N ALA A 130 -0.69 -15.20 -26.06
CA ALA A 130 -0.49 -15.78 -27.38
C ALA A 130 -1.45 -15.17 -28.39
N SER A 131 -0.93 -14.59 -29.49
CA SER A 131 -1.76 -13.99 -30.55
C SER A 131 -2.52 -15.02 -31.40
N SER A 132 -2.18 -16.30 -31.28
CA SER A 132 -2.76 -17.40 -32.05
C SER A 132 -3.90 -18.14 -31.33
N CYS A 133 -4.06 -17.93 -30.01
CA CYS A 133 -5.22 -18.43 -29.28
C CYS A 133 -5.74 -17.41 -28.26
N SER A 134 -7.05 -17.24 -28.23
CA SER A 134 -7.75 -16.53 -27.16
C SER A 134 -7.92 -17.48 -25.96
N CYS A 135 -6.79 -17.95 -25.44
CA CYS A 135 -6.67 -19.02 -24.46
C CYS A 135 -6.21 -18.49 -23.10
N GLU A 136 -5.52 -17.35 -23.07
CA GLU A 136 -4.89 -16.81 -21.87
C GLU A 136 -4.77 -15.29 -21.97
N LEU A 137 -5.22 -14.61 -20.93
CA LEU A 137 -4.98 -13.19 -20.69
C LEU A 137 -4.05 -13.04 -19.50
N LYS A 138 -2.99 -12.25 -19.70
CA LYS A 138 -2.14 -11.74 -18.64
C LYS A 138 -2.73 -10.43 -18.13
N VAL A 139 -3.01 -10.37 -16.85
CA VAL A 139 -3.52 -9.18 -16.16
C VAL A 139 -2.50 -8.75 -15.13
N ILE A 140 -2.03 -7.50 -15.22
CA ILE A 140 -1.11 -6.90 -14.28
C ILE A 140 -1.80 -5.71 -13.62
N SER A 141 -1.96 -5.77 -12.30
CA SER A 141 -2.46 -4.67 -11.49
C SER A 141 -1.30 -3.99 -10.77
N GLU A 142 -1.08 -2.72 -11.09
CA GLU A 142 0.01 -1.92 -10.54
C GLU A 142 -0.55 -0.74 -9.77
N VAL A 143 -0.07 -0.59 -8.53
CA VAL A 143 -0.40 0.55 -7.69
C VAL A 143 0.88 1.34 -7.42
N THR A 144 0.85 2.63 -7.75
CA THR A 144 1.98 3.54 -7.60
C THR A 144 1.63 4.67 -6.63
N TRP A 145 2.61 5.11 -5.85
CA TRP A 145 2.48 6.27 -4.97
C TRP A 145 3.84 6.92 -4.73
N LEU A 146 3.81 8.22 -4.39
CA LEU A 146 5.02 8.98 -4.10
C LEU A 146 5.33 8.94 -2.59
N GLU A 147 6.51 8.46 -2.23
CA GLU A 147 7.01 8.43 -0.85
C GLU A 147 8.33 9.21 -0.77
N LYS A 148 8.34 10.38 -0.12
CA LYS A 148 9.54 11.24 0.02
C LYS A 148 10.29 11.47 -1.30
N ASN A 149 9.55 11.78 -2.38
CA ASN A 149 10.03 11.94 -3.76
C ASN A 149 10.54 10.67 -4.46
N VAL A 150 10.37 9.50 -3.84
CA VAL A 150 10.64 8.20 -4.49
C VAL A 150 9.31 7.60 -4.93
N ASN A 151 9.19 7.28 -6.22
CA ASN A 151 8.01 6.58 -6.70
C ASN A 151 8.08 5.12 -6.27
N ARG A 152 7.09 4.67 -5.51
CA ARG A 152 6.92 3.28 -5.10
C ARG A 152 5.91 2.61 -6.00
N VAL A 153 6.07 1.31 -6.18
CA VAL A 153 5.18 0.48 -6.96
C VAL A 153 4.99 -0.86 -6.28
N VAL A 154 3.75 -1.35 -6.29
CA VAL A 154 3.41 -2.73 -6.00
C VAL A 154 2.68 -3.28 -7.22
N THR A 155 3.10 -4.46 -7.65
CA THR A 155 2.57 -5.13 -8.84
C THR A 155 2.05 -6.50 -8.44
N VAL A 156 0.83 -6.82 -8.87
CA VAL A 156 0.23 -8.15 -8.78
C VAL A 156 -0.06 -8.60 -10.20
N GLU A 157 0.32 -9.83 -10.50
CA GLU A 157 0.14 -10.45 -11.81
C GLU A 157 -0.77 -11.67 -11.66
N ASP A 158 -1.69 -11.82 -12.59
CA ASP A 158 -2.57 -13.00 -12.68
C ASP A 158 -2.77 -13.40 -14.14
N HIS A 159 -3.09 -14.68 -14.33
CA HIS A 159 -3.29 -15.29 -15.63
C HIS A 159 -4.71 -15.86 -15.69
N LEU A 160 -5.54 -15.26 -16.55
CA LEU A 160 -6.92 -15.69 -16.76
C LEU A 160 -6.96 -16.60 -17.99
N PHE A 161 -7.31 -17.86 -17.78
CA PHE A 161 -7.37 -18.87 -18.85
C PHE A 161 -8.80 -19.04 -19.38
N ASN A 162 -8.92 -19.40 -20.66
CA ASN A 162 -10.14 -19.87 -21.30
C ASN A 162 -10.22 -21.40 -21.19
N TRP A 163 -10.87 -21.91 -20.14
CA TRP A 163 -10.98 -23.35 -19.89
C TRP A 163 -12.40 -23.89 -20.05
N LYS A 164 -13.29 -23.13 -20.71
CA LYS A 164 -14.64 -23.59 -21.05
C LYS A 164 -14.61 -24.80 -21.98
#